data_AF-X1I2Z8-F1
#
_entry.id   AF-X1I2Z8-F1
#
_cell.length_a   1.000
_cell.length_b   1.000
_cell.length_c   1.000
_cell.angle_alpha   90.00
_cell.angle_beta   90.00
_cell.angle_gamma   90.00
#
_symmetry.space_group_name_H-M   'P 1'
#
loop_
_entity.id
_entity.type
_entity.pdbx_description
1 polymer ?
#
loop_
_entity_poly.entity_id
_entity_poly.type
_entity_poly.pdbx_seq_one_letter_code
_entity_poly.pdbx_strand_id
1 'polypeptide(L)'
;ALPEAKLAREAEICLAIIGCVSDYDSWHDIHEPVTVDTIMSTQRRNVDTARKIIKLAVSRIPEKRDCECATALKGAILTAPEAIPAEQKKKLNLIIGKYIS
;
A
#
# COMPACT_ATOMS: atom_id res chain seq x y z
N ALA A 1 1.35 1.54 -7.29
CA ALA A 1 2.05 1.54 -5.98
C ALA A 1 2.30 2.95 -5.46
N LEU A 2 2.79 3.88 -6.28
CA LEU A 2 2.89 5.30 -5.90
C LEU A 2 1.60 6.04 -6.28
N PRO A 3 1.13 7.02 -5.47
CA PRO A 3 1.68 7.49 -4.19
C PRO A 3 1.26 6.65 -2.96
N GLU A 4 0.37 5.68 -3.13
CA GLU A 4 -0.23 4.87 -2.04
C GLU A 4 0.78 4.30 -1.04
N ALA A 5 1.89 3.73 -1.52
CA ALA A 5 2.93 3.16 -0.66
C ALA A 5 3.64 4.20 0.22
N LYS A 6 3.79 5.43 -0.26
CA LYS A 6 4.36 6.53 0.53
C LYS A 6 3.38 6.98 1.61
N LEU A 7 2.12 7.16 1.24
CA LEU A 7 1.07 7.58 2.17
C LEU A 7 0.82 6.53 3.26
N ALA A 8 0.82 5.24 2.91
CA ALA A 8 0.72 4.16 3.89
C ALA A 8 1.89 4.17 4.87
N ARG A 9 3.11 4.47 4.39
CA ARG A 9 4.28 4.61 5.26
C ARG A 9 4.18 5.81 6.20
N GLU A 10 3.74 6.96 5.71
CA GLU A 10 3.51 8.16 6.52
C GLU A 10 2.44 7.92 7.60
N ALA A 11 1.38 7.17 7.25
CA ALA A 11 0.31 6.80 8.16
C ALA A 11 0.65 5.63 9.11
N GLU A 12 1.89 5.15 9.12
CA GLU A 12 2.32 3.98 9.89
C GLU A 12 1.45 2.73 9.63
N ILE A 13 1.07 2.48 8.37
CA ILE A 13 0.30 1.31 7.91
C ILE A 13 1.25 0.32 7.22
N CYS A 14 1.15 -0.98 7.55
CA CYS A 14 1.85 -2.02 6.82
C CYS A 14 1.18 -2.24 5.46
N LEU A 15 1.84 -1.82 4.38
CA LEU A 15 1.37 -2.06 3.01
C LEU A 15 2.17 -3.17 2.34
N ALA A 16 1.45 -4.10 1.70
CA ALA A 16 2.00 -5.12 0.80
C ALA A 16 1.20 -5.15 -0.50
N ILE A 17 1.82 -5.58 -1.60
CA ILE A 17 1.22 -5.56 -2.95
C ILE A 17 1.15 -6.99 -3.50
N ILE A 18 -0.01 -7.36 -4.04
CA ILE A 18 -0.17 -8.56 -4.86
C ILE A 18 -0.21 -8.13 -6.33
N GLY A 19 0.92 -8.27 -7.03
CA GLY A 19 1.01 -7.97 -8.46
C GLY A 19 0.38 -9.08 -9.28
N CYS A 20 -0.75 -8.80 -9.92
CA CYS A 20 -1.44 -9.74 -10.81
C CYS A 20 -0.99 -9.50 -12.25
N VAL A 21 -0.02 -10.26 -12.73
CA VAL A 21 0.48 -10.14 -14.12
C VAL A 21 -0.63 -10.51 -15.10
N SER A 22 -1.03 -9.58 -15.97
CA SER A 22 -2.12 -9.75 -16.95
C SER A 22 -1.62 -10.13 -18.34
N ASP A 23 -0.47 -9.59 -18.73
CA ASP A 23 0.10 -9.67 -20.08
C ASP A 23 1.59 -9.27 -20.01
N TYR A 24 2.25 -9.27 -21.17
CA TYR A 24 3.67 -8.99 -21.30
C TYR A 24 3.99 -7.53 -21.60
N ASP A 25 3.03 -6.60 -21.45
CA ASP A 25 3.20 -5.20 -21.86
C ASP A 25 3.65 -5.10 -23.34
N SER A 26 4.11 -3.93 -23.77
CA SER A 26 4.37 -3.63 -25.19
C SER A 26 5.77 -4.02 -25.68
N TRP A 27 6.62 -4.63 -24.84
CA TRP A 27 8.00 -4.99 -25.20
C TRP A 27 8.11 -6.34 -25.92
N HIS A 28 7.06 -7.15 -25.90
CA HIS A 28 7.10 -8.52 -26.40
C HIS A 28 6.51 -8.63 -27.82
N ASP A 29 7.36 -8.41 -28.82
CA ASP A 29 7.00 -8.35 -30.25
C ASP A 29 6.52 -9.67 -30.89
N ILE A 30 6.57 -10.79 -30.15
CA ILE A 30 6.43 -12.17 -30.71
C ILE A 30 5.03 -12.77 -30.45
N HIS A 31 4.16 -12.13 -29.66
CA HIS A 31 2.83 -12.66 -29.36
C HIS A 31 1.70 -11.99 -30.16
N GLU A 32 0.59 -12.72 -30.35
CA GLU A 32 -0.67 -12.16 -30.85
C GLU A 32 -1.02 -10.86 -30.11
N PRO A 33 -1.61 -9.87 -30.82
CA PRO A 33 -1.97 -8.59 -30.22
C PRO A 33 -2.80 -8.81 -28.95
N VAL A 34 -2.46 -8.09 -27.88
CA VAL A 34 -3.16 -8.16 -26.60
C VAL A 34 -4.62 -7.74 -26.82
N THR A 35 -5.52 -8.72 -26.89
CA THR A 35 -6.96 -8.48 -27.00
C THR A 35 -7.58 -8.27 -25.63
N VAL A 36 -8.69 -7.52 -25.58
CA VAL A 36 -9.47 -7.31 -24.36
C VAL A 36 -9.92 -8.66 -23.76
N ASP A 37 -10.29 -9.63 -24.59
CA ASP A 37 -10.75 -10.94 -24.13
C ASP A 37 -9.64 -11.75 -23.45
N THR A 38 -8.42 -11.73 -24.00
CA THR A 38 -7.26 -12.37 -23.37
C THR A 38 -6.95 -11.75 -22.00
N ILE A 39 -6.98 -10.42 -21.89
CA ILE A 39 -6.78 -9.72 -20.61
C ILE A 39 -7.87 -10.12 -19.61
N MET A 40 -9.15 -10.09 -20.01
CA MET A 40 -10.27 -10.40 -19.12
C MET A 40 -10.23 -11.84 -18.61
N SER A 41 -9.83 -12.79 -19.45
CA SER A 41 -9.71 -14.20 -19.04
C SER A 41 -8.59 -14.40 -18.01
N THR A 42 -7.42 -13.79 -18.22
CA THR A 42 -6.29 -13.84 -17.27
C THR A 42 -6.61 -13.09 -15.99
N GLN A 43 -7.27 -11.94 -16.07
CA GLN A 43 -7.70 -11.16 -14.92
C GLN A 43 -8.64 -11.96 -14.01
N ARG A 44 -9.62 -12.69 -14.56
CA ARG A 44 -10.53 -13.54 -13.77
C ARG A 44 -9.76 -14.62 -12.99
N ARG A 45 -8.81 -15.31 -13.65
CA ARG A 45 -7.95 -16.31 -13.00
C ARG A 45 -7.07 -15.70 -11.90
N ASN A 46 -6.54 -14.51 -12.15
CA ASN A 46 -5.74 -13.77 -11.17
C ASN A 46 -6.57 -13.37 -9.95
N VAL A 47 -7.81 -12.92 -10.14
CA VAL A 47 -8.70 -12.52 -9.04
C VAL A 47 -8.97 -13.69 -8.08
N ASP A 48 -9.25 -14.88 -8.60
CA ASP A 48 -9.50 -16.04 -7.74
C ASP A 48 -8.24 -16.48 -6.96
N THR A 49 -7.08 -16.36 -7.59
CA THR A 49 -5.79 -16.61 -6.94
C THR A 49 -5.52 -15.56 -5.86
N ALA A 50 -5.70 -14.28 -6.15
CA ALA A 50 -5.53 -13.18 -5.20
C ALA A 50 -6.45 -13.33 -3.99
N ARG A 51 -7.72 -13.72 -4.17
CA ARG A 51 -8.65 -14.02 -3.07
C ARG A 51 -8.14 -15.12 -2.16
N LYS A 52 -7.59 -16.20 -2.72
CA LYS A 52 -6.99 -17.30 -1.93
C LYS A 52 -5.76 -16.82 -1.16
N ILE A 53 -4.89 -16.04 -1.80
CA ILE A 53 -3.72 -15.44 -1.15
C ILE A 53 -4.15 -14.55 0.02
N ILE A 54 -5.12 -13.65 -0.17
CA ILE A 54 -5.61 -12.75 0.87
C ILE A 54 -6.16 -13.53 2.06
N LYS A 55 -7.00 -14.55 1.83
CA LYS A 55 -7.55 -15.39 2.91
C LYS A 55 -6.46 -16.06 3.74
N LEU A 56 -5.43 -16.60 3.08
CA LEU A 56 -4.30 -17.24 3.75
C LEU A 56 -3.36 -16.24 4.43
N ALA A 57 -3.16 -15.07 3.84
CA ALA A 57 -2.32 -14.03 4.41
C ALA A 57 -2.95 -13.48 5.69
N VAL A 58 -4.24 -13.11 5.66
CA VAL A 58 -4.96 -12.57 6.82
C VAL A 58 -4.92 -13.54 8.00
N SER A 59 -5.07 -14.85 7.78
CA SER A 59 -5.01 -15.85 8.87
C SER A 59 -3.61 -16.06 9.45
N ARG A 60 -2.56 -15.52 8.82
CA ARG A 60 -1.15 -15.63 9.24
C ARG A 60 -0.58 -14.32 9.77
N ILE A 61 -1.34 -13.22 9.72
CA ILE A 61 -0.90 -11.95 10.30
C ILE A 61 -0.92 -12.10 11.83
N PRO A 62 0.19 -11.85 12.53
CA PRO A 62 0.23 -11.93 13.98
C PRO A 62 -0.67 -10.85 14.60
N GLU A 63 -1.31 -11.16 15.73
CA GLU A 63 -2.11 -10.18 16.49
C GLU A 63 -1.25 -9.03 17.02
N LYS A 64 -0.04 -9.37 17.48
CA LYS A 64 0.94 -8.38 17.93
C LYS A 64 1.66 -7.78 16.72
N ARG A 65 1.65 -6.45 16.66
CA ARG A 65 2.38 -5.68 15.65
C ARG A 65 3.72 -5.21 16.21
N ASP A 66 4.79 -5.86 15.81
CA ASP A 66 6.19 -5.62 16.25
C ASP A 66 7.13 -5.18 15.11
N CYS A 67 6.61 -4.99 13.90
CA CYS A 67 7.35 -4.45 12.77
C CYS A 67 7.65 -2.94 12.91
N GLU A 68 8.73 -2.49 12.26
CA GLU A 68 9.19 -1.08 12.25
C GLU A 68 8.17 -0.10 11.65
N CYS A 69 7.25 -0.59 10.81
CA CYS A 69 6.19 0.22 10.20
C CYS A 69 5.31 0.93 11.24
N ALA A 70 5.19 0.40 12.46
CA ALA A 70 4.38 0.94 13.54
C ALA A 70 4.96 2.23 14.17
N THR A 71 6.21 2.56 13.86
CA THR A 71 6.89 3.78 14.32
C THR A 71 7.60 4.51 13.19
N ALA A 72 7.20 4.26 11.94
CA ALA A 72 7.89 4.78 10.78
C ALA A 72 7.90 6.32 10.69
N LEU A 73 6.92 6.99 11.30
CA LEU A 73 6.83 8.45 11.32
C LEU A 73 7.70 9.06 12.42
N LYS A 74 8.17 8.26 13.39
CA LYS A 74 9.02 8.71 14.49
C LYS A 74 10.32 9.32 13.94
N GLY A 75 10.53 10.60 14.21
CA GLY A 75 11.71 11.34 13.74
C GLY A 75 11.68 11.76 12.27
N ALA A 76 10.59 11.48 11.54
CA ALA A 76 10.42 11.93 10.16
C ALA A 76 9.75 13.32 10.05
N ILE A 77 9.17 13.82 11.15
CA ILE A 77 8.60 15.16 11.22
C ILE A 77 9.72 16.15 11.58
N LEU A 78 10.14 16.94 10.60
CA LEU A 78 11.19 17.95 10.77
C LEU A 78 10.66 19.31 11.23
N THR A 79 9.37 19.59 10.99
CA THR A 79 8.75 20.85 11.39
C THR A 79 8.66 20.92 12.92
N ALA A 80 9.23 21.96 13.52
CA ALA A 80 9.14 22.19 14.95
C ALA A 80 7.67 22.25 15.41
N PRO A 81 7.27 21.56 16.50
CA PRO A 81 5.88 21.50 16.96
C PRO A 81 5.20 22.87 17.16
N GLU A 82 5.96 23.90 17.52
CA GLU A 82 5.50 25.27 17.75
C GLU A 82 5.21 26.01 16.45
N ALA A 83 5.87 25.62 15.35
CA ALA A 83 5.69 26.21 14.03
C ALA A 83 4.54 25.57 13.23
N ILE A 84 3.94 24.49 13.74
CA ILE A 84 2.83 23.80 13.07
C ILE A 84 1.51 24.52 13.39
N PRO A 85 0.79 25.07 12.40
CA PRO A 85 -0.47 25.75 12.63
C PRO A 85 -1.52 24.82 13.27
N ALA A 86 -2.36 25.36 14.16
CA ALA A 86 -3.40 24.60 14.85
C ALA A 86 -4.36 23.87 13.88
N GLU A 87 -4.66 24.49 12.74
CA GLU A 87 -5.47 23.88 11.68
C GLU A 87 -4.80 22.61 11.10
N GLN A 88 -3.49 22.64 10.85
CA GLN A 88 -2.76 21.48 10.33
C GLN A 88 -2.65 20.36 11.37
N LYS A 89 -2.44 20.71 12.64
CA LYS A 89 -2.49 19.73 13.75
C LYS A 89 -3.83 19.01 13.77
N LYS A 90 -4.94 19.76 13.68
CA LYS A 90 -6.29 19.20 13.64
C LYS A 90 -6.52 18.33 12.40
N LYS A 91 -6.12 18.79 11.22
CA LYS A 91 -6.29 18.07 9.94
C LYS A 91 -5.53 16.74 9.92
N LEU A 92 -4.32 16.71 10.44
CA LEU A 92 -3.41 15.55 10.36
C LEU A 92 -3.37 14.72 11.65
N ASN A 93 -4.26 14.98 12.61
CA ASN A 93 -4.23 14.40 13.95
C ASN A 93 -4.16 12.86 13.95
N LEU A 94 -4.85 12.20 13.01
CA LEU A 94 -4.84 10.73 12.90
C LEU A 94 -3.47 10.15 12.54
N ILE A 95 -2.61 10.95 11.90
CA ILE A 95 -1.28 10.53 11.43
C ILE A 95 -0.21 11.00 12.40
N ILE A 96 -0.20 12.30 12.73
CA ILE A 96 0.89 12.93 13.50
C ILE A 96 0.61 13.01 15.00
N GLY A 97 -0.64 12.79 15.44
CA GLY A 97 -1.09 13.09 16.80
C GLY A 97 -0.30 12.37 17.89
N LYS A 98 0.20 11.16 17.60
CA LYS A 98 1.09 10.38 18.49
C LYS A 98 2.43 11.06 18.80
N TYR A 99 2.89 11.99 17.96
CA TYR A 99 4.23 12.59 18.05
C TYR A 99 4.24 14.10 18.32
N ILE A 100 3.12 14.79 18.09
CA ILE A 100 3.02 16.25 18.19
C ILE A 100 1.88 16.68 19.15
N SER A 101 1.52 15.82 20.10
CA SER A 101 0.51 16.12 21.12
C SER A 101 0.93 17.30 21.98
#